data_AF-A0A0Q5QK21-F1
#
_entry.id   AF-A0A0Q5QK21-F1
#
_cell.length_a   1.000
_cell.length_b   1.000
_cell.length_c   1.000
_cell.angle_alpha   90.00
_cell.angle_beta   90.00
_cell.angle_gamma   90.00
#
_symmetry.space_group_name_H-M   'P 1'
#
loop_
_entity.id
_entity.type
_entity.pdbx_description
1 polymer ?
#
loop_
_entity_poly.entity_id
_entity_poly.type
_entity_poly.pdbx_seq_one_letter_code
_entity_poly.pdbx_strand_id
1 'polypeptide(L)'
;MASEISHIEPYPCSMERLYATLTDERYWRDRVATMAGGGGELISCAADKSGFRAVVRQPIPATSIPAALTRFVPSRVNVEYTESWLPRETARAAGTFVSTVISMPASIDARVELRAVGPDRCDMHFEGTVTASVPVVGAMVEKMMMAQTAEGFRIEREFTLDWLARPRV
;
A
#
# COMPACT_ATOMS: atom_id res chain seq x y z
N MET A 1 -14.66 14.81 -2.77
CA MET A 1 -14.32 14.68 -4.20
C MET A 1 -13.53 13.38 -4.34
N ALA A 2 -13.43 12.82 -5.55
CA ALA A 2 -12.68 11.59 -5.78
C ALA A 2 -11.64 11.83 -6.87
N SER A 3 -10.40 11.43 -6.62
CA SER A 3 -9.28 11.45 -7.58
C SER A 3 -8.92 10.03 -7.97
N GLU A 4 -8.70 9.81 -9.26
CA GLU A 4 -8.29 8.50 -9.78
C GLU A 4 -6.79 8.25 -9.56
N ILE A 5 -6.45 6.99 -9.30
CA ILE A 5 -5.09 6.46 -9.26
C ILE A 5 -4.94 5.48 -10.42
N SER A 6 -3.92 5.68 -11.23
CA SER A 6 -3.43 4.68 -12.19
C SER A 6 -1.90 4.67 -12.11
N HIS A 7 -1.33 3.56 -11.65
CA HIS A 7 0.11 3.40 -11.46
C HIS A 7 0.56 2.01 -11.89
N ILE A 8 1.74 1.93 -12.51
CA ILE A 8 2.36 0.67 -12.92
C ILE A 8 3.77 0.63 -12.37
N GLU A 9 4.10 -0.47 -11.70
CA GLU A 9 5.36 -0.66 -11.00
C GLU A 9 6.09 -1.92 -11.52
N PRO A 10 7.15 -1.81 -12.33
CA PRO A 10 7.76 -2.95 -13.02
C PRO A 10 8.80 -3.69 -12.19
N TYR A 11 8.65 -4.97 -11.87
CA TYR A 11 9.62 -5.73 -11.05
C TYR A 11 10.57 -6.61 -11.87
N PRO A 12 11.88 -6.65 -11.54
CA PRO A 12 12.87 -7.50 -12.20
C PRO A 12 12.87 -8.93 -11.61
N CYS A 13 11.68 -9.50 -11.43
CA CYS A 13 11.52 -10.90 -11.02
C CYS A 13 10.24 -11.49 -11.61
N SER A 14 10.13 -12.82 -11.57
CA SER A 14 8.92 -13.51 -12.03
C SER A 14 7.70 -13.11 -11.18
N MET A 15 6.52 -13.09 -11.81
CA MET A 15 5.25 -12.82 -11.12
C MET A 15 5.00 -13.81 -9.97
N GLU A 16 5.41 -15.07 -10.13
CA GLU A 16 5.34 -16.08 -9.07
C GLU A 16 6.16 -15.70 -7.85
N ARG A 17 7.40 -15.22 -8.06
CA ARG A 17 8.29 -14.83 -6.98
C ARG A 17 7.80 -13.59 -6.26
N LEU A 18 7.27 -12.61 -6.98
CA LEU A 18 6.69 -11.42 -6.38
C LEU A 18 5.41 -11.77 -5.61
N TYR A 19 4.50 -12.56 -6.19
CA TYR A 19 3.29 -13.02 -5.50
C TYR A 19 3.63 -13.77 -4.21
N ALA A 20 4.56 -14.73 -4.25
CA ALA A 20 5.01 -15.45 -3.07
C ALA A 20 5.61 -14.52 -2.00
N THR A 21 6.21 -13.40 -2.39
CA THR A 21 6.74 -12.38 -1.47
C THR A 21 5.63 -11.56 -0.84
N LEU A 22 4.70 -11.04 -1.65
CA LEU A 22 3.57 -10.22 -1.18
C LEU A 22 2.55 -11.01 -0.34
N THR A 23 2.63 -12.34 -0.36
CA THR A 23 1.82 -13.25 0.46
C THR A 23 2.62 -13.96 1.57
N ASP A 24 3.88 -13.58 1.80
CA ASP A 24 4.71 -14.09 2.90
C ASP A 24 4.52 -13.22 4.16
N GLU A 25 4.11 -13.82 5.27
CA GLU A 25 3.95 -13.11 6.53
C GLU A 25 5.24 -12.45 7.03
N ARG A 26 6.41 -13.03 6.74
CA ARG A 26 7.72 -12.47 7.14
C ARG A 26 8.02 -11.19 6.38
N TYR A 27 7.70 -11.15 5.08
CA TYR A 27 7.81 -9.95 4.28
C TYR A 27 6.98 -8.82 4.90
N TRP A 28 5.75 -9.10 5.33
CA TRP A 28 4.89 -8.09 5.96
C TRP A 28 5.42 -7.60 7.32
N ARG A 29 5.94 -8.50 8.16
CA ARG A 29 6.60 -8.11 9.42
C ARG A 29 7.78 -7.19 9.15
N ASP A 30 8.65 -7.55 8.20
CA ASP A 30 9.83 -6.76 7.83
C ASP A 30 9.44 -5.41 7.21
N ARG A 31 8.44 -5.41 6.31
CA ARG A 31 7.92 -4.21 5.63
C ARG A 31 7.42 -3.20 6.64
N VAL A 32 6.54 -3.63 7.55
CA VAL A 32 5.96 -2.75 8.58
C VAL A 32 7.03 -2.23 9.53
N ALA A 33 7.96 -3.10 9.96
CA ALA A 33 9.06 -2.70 10.85
C ALA A 33 9.99 -1.65 10.21
N THR A 34 10.24 -1.75 8.90
CA THR A 34 11.17 -0.86 8.18
C THR A 34 10.51 0.43 7.73
N MET A 35 9.30 0.34 7.15
CA MET A 35 8.67 1.46 6.45
C MET A 35 7.96 2.46 7.37
N ALA A 36 7.54 2.04 8.56
CA ALA A 36 6.65 2.86 9.37
C ALA A 36 7.36 3.87 10.31
N GLY A 37 8.65 4.17 10.08
CA GLY A 37 9.41 5.12 10.89
C GLY A 37 9.40 4.80 12.40
N GLY A 38 9.22 3.52 12.76
CA GLY A 38 9.13 3.04 14.14
C GLY A 38 7.74 3.06 14.80
N GLY A 39 6.66 3.34 14.05
CA GLY A 39 5.30 3.42 14.62
C GLY A 39 4.23 2.55 13.98
N GLY A 40 4.59 1.72 13.01
CA GLY A 40 3.66 0.84 12.30
C GLY A 40 3.39 -0.43 13.06
N GLU A 41 2.18 -0.93 12.90
CA GLU A 41 1.66 -2.12 13.56
C GLU A 41 1.04 -3.03 12.51
N LEU A 42 1.50 -4.29 12.46
CA LEU A 42 0.86 -5.34 11.69
C LEU A 42 -0.28 -5.91 12.53
N ILE A 43 -1.48 -5.40 12.32
CA ILE A 43 -2.68 -5.75 13.09
C ILE A 43 -3.07 -7.20 12.87
N SER A 44 -3.01 -7.66 11.62
CA SER A 44 -3.19 -9.06 11.27
C SER A 44 -2.51 -9.40 9.95
N CYS A 45 -2.15 -10.66 9.78
CA CYS A 45 -1.50 -11.17 8.57
C CYS A 45 -1.81 -12.66 8.50
N ALA A 46 -2.41 -13.11 7.41
CA ALA A 46 -2.78 -14.51 7.24
C ALA A 46 -2.82 -14.90 5.76
N ALA A 47 -2.36 -16.12 5.48
CA ALA A 47 -2.57 -16.81 4.23
C ALA A 47 -3.47 -18.04 4.46
N ASP A 48 -4.49 -18.22 3.63
CA ASP A 48 -5.34 -19.41 3.63
C ASP A 48 -5.75 -19.81 2.20
N LYS A 49 -6.68 -20.77 2.08
CA LYS A 49 -7.13 -21.28 0.77
C LYS A 49 -7.87 -20.24 -0.08
N SER A 50 -8.40 -19.19 0.54
CA SER A 50 -9.08 -18.07 -0.11
C SER A 50 -8.13 -16.94 -0.53
N GLY A 51 -6.84 -17.04 -0.17
CA GLY A 51 -5.82 -16.08 -0.56
C GLY A 51 -5.00 -15.58 0.63
N PHE A 52 -4.65 -14.31 0.59
CA PHE A 52 -3.83 -13.65 1.60
C PHE A 52 -4.46 -12.32 2.01
N ARG A 53 -4.29 -11.95 3.29
CA ARG A 53 -4.75 -10.66 3.81
C ARG A 53 -3.79 -10.15 4.88
N ALA A 54 -3.35 -8.91 4.74
CA ALA A 54 -2.62 -8.16 5.76
C ALA A 54 -3.39 -6.88 6.13
N VAL A 55 -3.46 -6.58 7.42
CA VAL A 55 -3.96 -5.30 7.95
C VAL A 55 -2.84 -4.61 8.68
N VAL A 56 -2.59 -3.37 8.29
CA VAL A 56 -1.52 -2.55 8.84
C VAL A 56 -2.10 -1.24 9.31
N ARG A 57 -1.66 -0.78 10.48
CA ARG A 57 -1.87 0.57 10.97
C ARG A 57 -0.54 1.28 11.01
N GLN A 58 -0.46 2.48 10.44
CA GLN A 58 0.78 3.26 10.44
C GLN A 58 0.51 4.75 10.65
N PRO A 59 1.44 5.46 11.31
CA PRO A 59 1.34 6.90 11.45
C PRO A 59 1.58 7.58 10.10
N ILE A 60 0.83 8.64 9.82
CA ILE A 60 1.17 9.57 8.75
C ILE A 60 2.22 10.54 9.32
N PRO A 61 3.41 10.67 8.70
CA PRO A 61 4.42 11.61 9.17
C PRO A 61 3.87 13.04 9.25
N ALA A 62 4.16 13.75 10.35
CA ALA A 62 3.68 15.13 10.50
C ALA A 62 4.18 16.06 9.39
N THR A 63 5.38 15.79 8.85
CA THR A 63 5.97 16.49 7.69
C THR A 63 5.17 16.31 6.40
N SER A 64 4.37 15.25 6.31
CA SER A 64 3.48 14.97 5.18
C SER A 64 2.16 15.74 5.26
N ILE A 65 1.82 16.31 6.42
CA ILE A 65 0.57 17.05 6.63
C ILE A 65 0.80 18.52 6.27
N PRO A 66 0.06 19.08 5.31
CA PRO A 66 0.13 20.51 4.99
C PRO A 66 -0.10 21.39 6.22
N ALA A 67 0.69 22.46 6.37
CA ALA A 67 0.60 23.38 7.52
C ALA A 67 -0.82 23.95 7.74
N ALA A 68 -1.60 24.14 6.67
CA ALA A 68 -2.99 24.60 6.74
C ALA A 68 -3.96 23.57 7.35
N LEU A 69 -3.61 22.28 7.37
CA LEU A 69 -4.41 21.19 7.93
C LEU A 69 -4.11 20.90 9.40
N THR A 70 -2.95 21.31 9.92
CA THR A 70 -2.48 20.94 11.27
C THR A 70 -3.44 21.35 12.39
N ARG A 71 -4.23 22.42 12.21
CA ARG A 71 -5.26 22.86 13.17
C ARG A 71 -6.53 21.99 13.18
N PHE A 72 -6.74 21.18 12.15
CA PHE A 72 -7.93 20.37 11.96
C PHE A 72 -7.71 18.88 12.26
N VAL A 73 -6.47 18.47 12.47
CA VAL A 73 -6.09 17.08 12.67
C VAL A 73 -5.37 16.92 14.00
N PRO A 74 -5.50 15.77 14.69
CA PRO A 74 -4.73 15.50 15.89
C PRO A 74 -3.22 15.55 15.61
N SER A 75 -2.42 15.74 16.66
CA SER A 75 -0.95 15.73 16.58
C SER A 75 -0.37 14.41 16.04
N ARG A 76 -1.12 13.31 16.15
CA ARG A 76 -0.81 12.03 15.54
C ARG A 76 -2.00 11.57 14.69
N VAL A 77 -1.75 11.43 13.39
CA VAL A 77 -2.71 10.88 12.42
C VAL A 77 -2.24 9.49 12.05
N ASN A 78 -3.16 8.53 11.96
CA ASN A 78 -2.85 7.18 11.50
C ASN A 78 -3.72 6.83 10.29
N VAL A 79 -3.15 6.05 9.39
CA VAL A 79 -3.88 5.32 8.35
C VAL A 79 -3.92 3.85 8.73
N GLU A 80 -5.06 3.23 8.52
CA GLU A 80 -5.19 1.77 8.53
C GLU A 80 -5.45 1.32 7.11
N TYR A 81 -4.70 0.34 6.63
CA TYR A 81 -4.89 -0.22 5.30
C TYR A 81 -4.91 -1.74 5.33
N THR A 82 -5.66 -2.31 4.40
CA THR A 82 -5.70 -3.73 4.09
C THR A 82 -5.15 -3.92 2.70
N GLU A 83 -4.17 -4.82 2.56
CA GLU A 83 -3.79 -5.38 1.28
C GLU A 83 -4.23 -6.85 1.25
N SER A 84 -4.91 -7.26 0.18
CA SER A 84 -5.37 -8.64 0.01
C SER A 84 -5.06 -9.15 -1.38
N TRP A 85 -4.81 -10.45 -1.47
CA TRP A 85 -4.50 -11.15 -2.71
C TRP A 85 -5.36 -12.41 -2.82
N LEU A 86 -5.98 -12.61 -3.97
CA LEU A 86 -6.65 -13.87 -4.30
C LEU A 86 -5.62 -14.96 -4.59
N PRO A 87 -6.01 -16.25 -4.59
CA PRO A 87 -5.14 -17.32 -5.06
C PRO A 87 -4.66 -17.02 -6.48
N ARG A 88 -3.35 -17.17 -6.70
CA ARG A 88 -2.72 -16.87 -7.99
C ARG A 88 -3.30 -17.73 -9.13
N GLU A 89 -3.49 -17.11 -10.30
CA GLU A 89 -3.72 -17.79 -11.57
C GLU A 89 -2.44 -17.82 -12.42
N THR A 90 -2.39 -18.64 -13.47
CA THR A 90 -1.17 -18.89 -14.25
C THR A 90 -0.47 -17.62 -14.77
N ALA A 91 -1.24 -16.63 -15.28
CA ALA A 91 -0.70 -15.44 -15.93
C ALA A 91 -1.01 -14.12 -15.21
N ARG A 92 -1.74 -14.17 -14.09
CA ARG A 92 -2.09 -12.99 -13.29
C ARG A 92 -2.31 -13.36 -11.82
N ALA A 93 -2.13 -12.38 -10.94
CA ALA A 93 -2.64 -12.44 -9.58
C ALA A 93 -3.40 -11.16 -9.30
N ALA A 94 -4.61 -11.26 -8.74
CA ALA A 94 -5.45 -10.12 -8.43
C ALA A 94 -5.54 -9.91 -6.92
N GLY A 95 -5.69 -8.65 -6.53
CA GLY A 95 -5.75 -8.21 -5.14
C GLY A 95 -6.45 -6.87 -4.99
N THR A 96 -6.53 -6.40 -3.76
CA THR A 96 -7.09 -5.10 -3.40
C THR A 96 -6.22 -4.38 -2.38
N PHE A 97 -6.26 -3.06 -2.42
CA PHE A 97 -5.68 -2.18 -1.43
C PHE A 97 -6.76 -1.19 -0.99
N VAL A 98 -7.14 -1.24 0.29
CA VAL A 98 -8.13 -0.34 0.88
C VAL A 98 -7.53 0.33 2.08
N SER A 99 -7.61 1.65 2.18
CA SER A 99 -7.11 2.40 3.33
C SER A 99 -8.10 3.43 3.84
N THR A 100 -8.03 3.73 5.13
CA THR A 100 -8.82 4.78 5.79
C THR A 100 -7.93 5.58 6.74
N VAL A 101 -8.06 6.90 6.69
CA VAL A 101 -7.44 7.78 7.68
C VAL A 101 -8.33 7.83 8.92
N ILE A 102 -7.83 7.42 10.09
CA ILE A 102 -8.67 7.21 11.28
C ILE A 102 -9.31 8.52 11.79
N SER A 103 -8.61 9.65 11.66
CA SER A 103 -9.04 10.94 12.23
C SER A 103 -9.84 11.82 11.28
N MET A 104 -10.02 11.43 10.02
CA MET A 104 -10.73 12.25 9.02
C MET A 104 -11.41 11.35 7.98
N PRO A 105 -12.56 11.75 7.42
CA PRO A 105 -13.24 10.99 6.37
C PRO A 105 -12.46 11.07 5.06
N ALA A 106 -11.40 10.27 4.95
CA ALA A 106 -10.58 10.09 3.77
C ALA A 106 -10.15 8.63 3.61
N SER A 107 -10.21 8.12 2.38
CA SER A 107 -9.95 6.72 2.08
C SER A 107 -9.34 6.51 0.70
N ILE A 108 -8.75 5.34 0.50
CA ILE A 108 -8.35 4.81 -0.80
C ILE A 108 -9.05 3.48 -1.01
N ASP A 109 -9.61 3.27 -2.20
CA ASP A 109 -10.08 1.97 -2.67
C ASP A 109 -9.41 1.68 -4.01
N ALA A 110 -8.63 0.61 -4.08
CA ALA A 110 -7.88 0.25 -5.27
C ALA A 110 -7.86 -1.27 -5.50
N ARG A 111 -7.82 -1.64 -6.78
CA ARG A 111 -7.45 -2.97 -7.26
C ARG A 111 -5.96 -3.00 -7.53
N VAL A 112 -5.37 -4.15 -7.23
CA VAL A 112 -3.96 -4.42 -7.52
C VAL A 112 -3.88 -5.68 -8.37
N GLU A 113 -3.07 -5.66 -9.41
CA GLU A 113 -2.88 -6.84 -10.27
C GLU A 113 -1.39 -7.04 -10.60
N LEU A 114 -0.89 -8.25 -10.41
CA LEU A 114 0.40 -8.67 -10.98
C LEU A 114 0.17 -9.26 -12.36
N ARG A 115 0.89 -8.76 -13.35
CA ARG A 115 0.87 -9.27 -14.72
C ARG A 115 2.27 -9.75 -15.12
N ALA A 116 2.37 -10.96 -15.66
CA ALA A 116 3.63 -11.45 -16.19
C ALA A 116 3.97 -10.70 -17.49
N VAL A 117 5.20 -10.17 -17.58
CA VAL A 117 5.73 -9.50 -18.78
C VAL A 117 6.80 -10.37 -19.46
N GLY A 118 7.39 -11.31 -18.70
CA GLY A 118 8.28 -12.35 -19.20
C GLY A 118 8.58 -13.38 -18.10
N PRO A 119 9.49 -14.34 -18.34
CA PRO A 119 9.82 -15.37 -17.35
C PRO A 119 10.31 -14.80 -16.02
N ASP A 120 11.12 -13.74 -16.06
CA ASP A 120 11.74 -13.11 -14.89
C ASP A 120 11.36 -11.62 -14.74
N ARG A 121 10.22 -11.21 -15.32
CA ARG A 121 9.71 -9.84 -15.23
C ARG A 121 8.20 -9.83 -15.07
N CYS A 122 7.71 -8.95 -14.22
CA CYS A 122 6.28 -8.71 -14.04
C CYS A 122 6.02 -7.26 -13.69
N ASP A 123 4.80 -6.81 -13.94
CA ASP A 123 4.35 -5.47 -13.56
C ASP A 123 3.27 -5.59 -12.48
N MET A 124 3.33 -4.71 -11.49
CA MET A 124 2.26 -4.51 -10.52
C MET A 124 1.45 -3.28 -10.92
N HIS A 125 0.18 -3.48 -11.25
CA HIS A 125 -0.76 -2.45 -11.65
C HIS A 125 -1.63 -2.05 -10.47
N PHE A 126 -1.80 -0.76 -10.26
CA PHE A 126 -2.72 -0.18 -9.28
C PHE A 126 -3.75 0.68 -9.99
N GLU A 127 -5.03 0.40 -9.77
CA GLU A 127 -6.15 1.17 -10.31
C GLU A 127 -7.14 1.42 -9.19
N GLY A 128 -7.42 2.68 -8.88
CA GLY A 128 -8.26 2.99 -7.73
C GLY A 128 -8.66 4.45 -7.63
N THR A 129 -9.22 4.80 -6.47
CA THR A 129 -9.66 6.16 -6.18
C THR A 129 -9.28 6.59 -4.77
N VAL A 130 -8.89 7.85 -4.62
CA VAL A 130 -8.78 8.56 -3.35
C VAL A 130 -10.04 9.37 -3.16
N THR A 131 -10.67 9.24 -1.99
CA THR A 131 -11.84 10.05 -1.64
C THR A 131 -11.55 10.83 -0.36
N ALA A 132 -11.87 12.13 -0.36
CA ALA A 132 -11.85 12.96 0.85
C ALA A 132 -13.17 13.76 0.98
N SER A 133 -13.83 13.58 2.12
CA SER A 133 -15.14 14.16 2.45
C SER A 133 -15.06 15.09 3.66
N VAL A 134 -14.02 15.91 3.72
CA VAL A 134 -13.82 16.91 4.78
C VAL A 134 -14.35 18.27 4.31
N PRO A 135 -15.28 18.92 5.04
CA PRO A 135 -15.75 20.26 4.70
C PRO A 135 -14.60 21.26 4.63
N VAL A 136 -14.66 22.20 3.68
CA VAL A 136 -13.68 23.29 3.46
C VAL A 136 -12.30 22.84 2.96
N VAL A 137 -11.76 21.72 3.45
CA VAL A 137 -10.38 21.27 3.19
C VAL A 137 -10.26 19.96 2.41
N GLY A 138 -11.37 19.38 1.96
CA GLY A 138 -11.38 18.08 1.27
C GLY A 138 -10.42 17.99 0.08
N ALA A 139 -10.37 19.00 -0.79
CA ALA A 139 -9.43 19.03 -1.93
C ALA A 139 -7.95 19.04 -1.50
N MET A 140 -7.64 19.67 -0.36
CA MET A 140 -6.28 19.70 0.18
C MET A 140 -5.90 18.33 0.76
N VAL A 141 -6.83 17.66 1.45
CA VAL A 141 -6.64 16.30 1.96
C VAL A 141 -6.45 15.32 0.80
N GLU A 142 -7.26 15.41 -0.24
CA GLU A 142 -7.16 14.57 -1.44
C GLU A 142 -5.80 14.73 -2.13
N LYS A 143 -5.34 15.98 -2.32
CA LYS A 143 -4.01 16.27 -2.88
C LYS A 143 -2.88 15.72 -2.02
N MET A 144 -2.97 15.85 -0.69
CA MET A 144 -2.01 15.28 0.25
C MET A 144 -1.97 13.75 0.10
N MET A 145 -3.13 13.10 0.11
CA MET A 145 -3.25 11.64 -0.03
C MET A 145 -2.66 11.15 -1.35
N MET A 146 -2.97 11.81 -2.48
CA MET A 146 -2.38 11.46 -3.78
C MET A 146 -0.84 11.55 -3.77
N ALA A 147 -0.27 12.60 -3.17
CA ALA A 147 1.17 12.74 -3.04
C ALA A 147 1.79 11.66 -2.14
N GLN A 148 1.13 11.31 -1.04
CA GLN A 148 1.57 10.23 -0.16
C GLN A 148 1.50 8.86 -0.82
N THR A 149 0.46 8.60 -1.64
CA THR A 149 0.34 7.33 -2.38
C THR A 149 1.47 7.16 -3.39
N ALA A 150 1.79 8.20 -4.17
CA ALA A 150 2.88 8.14 -5.15
C ALA A 150 4.24 7.89 -4.48
N GLU A 151 4.52 8.58 -3.36
CA GLU A 151 5.74 8.36 -2.59
C GLU A 151 5.74 6.98 -1.91
N GLY A 152 4.58 6.54 -1.43
CA GLY A 152 4.38 5.20 -0.86
C GLY A 152 4.77 4.11 -1.85
N PHE A 153 4.30 4.18 -3.10
CA PHE A 153 4.68 3.21 -4.13
C PHE A 153 6.19 3.13 -4.33
N ARG A 154 6.89 4.27 -4.37
CA ARG A 154 8.34 4.32 -4.52
C ARG A 154 9.05 3.62 -3.36
N ILE A 155 8.68 3.96 -2.13
CA ILE A 155 9.29 3.39 -0.91
C ILE A 155 8.99 1.89 -0.81
N GLU A 156 7.75 1.47 -1.07
CA GLU A 156 7.34 0.06 -1.03
C GLU A 156 8.10 -0.77 -2.06
N ARG A 157 8.26 -0.22 -3.26
CA ARG A 157 9.01 -0.85 -4.32
C ARG A 157 10.48 -1.03 -3.93
N GLU A 158 11.14 0.03 -3.47
CA GLU A 158 12.53 -0.02 -3.04
C GLU A 158 12.73 -1.08 -1.95
N PHE A 159 11.88 -1.07 -0.92
CA PHE A 159 11.89 -2.09 0.13
C PHE A 159 11.72 -3.50 -0.43
N THR A 160 10.77 -3.69 -1.35
CA THR A 160 10.48 -5.00 -1.94
C THR A 160 11.64 -5.53 -2.77
N LEU A 161 12.29 -4.66 -3.55
CA LEU A 161 13.47 -5.02 -4.33
C LEU A 161 14.63 -5.45 -3.43
N ASP A 162 14.87 -4.71 -2.36
CA ASP A 162 15.89 -5.05 -1.38
C ASP A 162 15.58 -6.38 -0.69
N TRP A 163 14.32 -6.60 -0.30
CA TRP A 163 13.90 -7.86 0.32
C TRP A 163 14.05 -9.04 -0.64
N LEU A 164 13.67 -8.87 -1.91
CA LEU A 164 13.83 -9.88 -2.95
C LEU A 164 15.30 -10.24 -3.19
N ALA A 165 16.22 -9.30 -3.04
CA ALA A 165 17.66 -9.55 -3.20
C ALA A 165 18.29 -10.31 -2.03
N ARG A 166 17.62 -10.43 -0.88
CA ARG A 166 18.15 -11.13 0.29
C ARG A 166 18.24 -12.65 0.03
N PRO A 167 19.28 -13.32 0.53
CA PRO A 167 19.32 -14.79 0.56
C PRO A 167 18.16 -15.30 1.39
N ARG A 168 17.37 -16.24 0.86
CA ARG A 168 16.39 -16.97 1.65
C ARG A 168 17.15 -17.96 2.53
N VAL A 169 17.25 -17.66 3.83
CA VAL A 169 17.81 -18.58 4.85
C VAL A 169 16.73 -19.56 5.28
#